data_AF-A0A372IM64-F1
#
_entry.id   AF-A0A372IM64-F1
#
_cell.length_a   1.000
_cell.length_b   1.000
_cell.length_c   1.000
_cell.angle_alpha   90.00
_cell.angle_beta   90.00
_cell.angle_gamma   90.00
#
_symmetry.space_group_name_H-M   'P 1'
#
loop_
_entity.id
_entity.type
_entity.pdbx_description
1 polymer ?
#
loop_
_entity_poly.entity_id
_entity_poly.type
_entity_poly.pdbx_seq_one_letter_code
_entity_poly.pdbx_strand_id
1 'polypeptide(L)'
;MKDTFSRRGFLRTGAAAAALTAVPLSSSAFRATSAKGAKEPIRLGLASYTFRNFSRAQMIGFMKELSISDLNAKDAKDHLPMDPQGESQALADYAAAGIKLHAAGAIYFSKDDDDDIRSKFEYCKRAGIPVIVAGDPAPNVLPRIEKFVKEYDIRLAIHNHGPEDKIWHSPLDVLKAVGHMDARMGCCIDVGHTVRAGTDVVQAIHAAGPRLFNMHMKDLTDFHEKDSQVAVGDGKMPVREIFEALQEIRYPGYVDLEYEVHGDDPMPGVTKSYAYMRGVLAGMK
;
A
#
# COMPACT_ATOMS: atom_id res chain seq x y z
N MET A 1 35.97 55.11 18.08
CA MET A 1 37.17 55.29 17.24
C MET A 1 37.35 54.02 16.43
N LYS A 2 37.72 54.20 15.16
CA LYS A 2 37.75 53.18 14.11
C LYS A 2 38.75 52.08 14.44
N ASP A 3 38.41 50.82 14.15
CA ASP A 3 39.40 49.80 13.85
C ASP A 3 39.09 49.11 12.53
N THR A 4 40.09 49.22 11.65
CA THR A 4 40.14 48.78 10.26
C THR A 4 40.70 47.37 10.16
N PHE A 5 40.11 46.58 9.28
CA PHE A 5 40.64 45.30 8.79
C PHE A 5 42.05 45.41 8.20
N SER A 6 42.85 44.34 8.31
CA SER A 6 43.70 43.90 7.19
C SER A 6 44.13 42.43 7.31
N ARG A 7 44.12 41.76 6.15
CA ARG A 7 44.47 40.36 5.84
C ARG A 7 45.97 40.27 5.47
N ARG A 8 46.69 39.18 5.82
CA ARG A 8 47.61 38.40 4.93
C ARG A 8 48.59 37.47 5.67
N GLY A 9 48.85 36.32 5.03
CA GLY A 9 49.99 35.40 5.23
C GLY A 9 49.54 34.05 5.82
N PHE A 10 49.11 33.03 5.07
CA PHE A 10 49.72 32.28 3.96
C PHE A 10 51.08 31.62 4.28
N LEU A 11 50.97 30.33 4.66
CA LEU A 11 51.85 29.16 4.46
C LEU A 11 53.35 29.23 4.82
N ARG A 12 53.77 28.30 5.69
CA ARG A 12 54.84 27.29 5.46
C ARG A 12 55.03 26.40 6.72
N THR A 13 54.52 25.17 6.70
CA THR A 13 55.25 23.89 6.55
C THR A 13 56.25 23.56 7.68
N GLY A 14 55.90 22.54 8.48
CA GLY A 14 56.81 21.75 9.31
C GLY A 14 56.25 20.34 9.42
N ALA A 15 57.00 19.36 8.93
CA ALA A 15 56.62 17.96 8.78
C ALA A 15 56.54 17.20 10.11
N ALA A 16 55.58 16.27 10.21
CA ALA A 16 55.65 15.14 11.13
C ALA A 16 55.00 13.92 10.46
N ALA A 17 55.82 12.90 10.21
CA ALA A 17 55.41 11.60 9.72
C ALA A 17 54.56 10.88 10.79
N ALA A 18 53.37 10.42 10.42
CA ALA A 18 52.59 9.48 11.22
C ALA A 18 52.38 8.21 10.40
N ALA A 19 52.94 7.12 10.92
CA ALA A 19 52.89 5.79 10.35
C ALA A 19 51.46 5.23 10.31
N LEU A 20 51.16 4.52 9.23
CA LEU A 20 49.95 3.75 8.99
C LEU A 20 49.76 2.67 10.07
N THR A 21 48.63 2.71 10.77
CA THR A 21 48.02 1.50 11.36
C THR A 21 46.65 1.32 10.74
N ALA A 22 46.54 0.32 9.85
CA ALA A 22 45.28 -0.11 9.30
C ALA A 22 44.45 -0.78 10.41
N VAL A 23 43.45 -0.07 10.92
CA VAL A 23 42.41 -0.67 11.77
C VAL A 23 41.33 -1.20 10.83
N PRO A 24 40.96 -2.49 10.86
CA PRO A 24 39.84 -2.96 10.08
C PRO A 24 38.58 -2.29 10.63
N LEU A 25 37.89 -1.52 9.79
CA LEU A 25 36.51 -1.11 10.05
C LEU A 25 35.65 -2.37 10.08
N SER A 26 35.49 -2.94 11.27
CA SER A 26 34.38 -3.84 11.55
C SER A 26 33.11 -3.01 11.38
N SER A 27 32.44 -3.21 10.25
CA SER A 27 31.08 -2.77 10.01
C SER A 27 30.18 -3.45 11.03
N SER A 28 30.06 -2.84 12.21
CA SER A 28 28.94 -3.10 13.10
C SER A 28 27.71 -2.55 12.41
N ALA A 29 27.12 -3.38 11.55
CA ALA A 29 25.75 -3.21 11.13
C ALA A 29 24.93 -3.17 12.42
N PHE A 30 24.36 -2.01 12.73
CA PHE A 30 23.25 -1.91 13.66
C PHE A 30 22.12 -2.78 13.14
N ARG A 31 22.17 -4.07 13.49
CA ARG A 31 21.03 -4.95 13.38
C ARG A 31 20.11 -4.49 14.50
N ALA A 32 19.16 -3.63 14.17
CA ALA A 32 18.04 -3.34 15.05
C ALA A 32 17.41 -4.69 15.39
N THR A 33 17.72 -5.20 16.58
CA THR A 33 17.02 -6.33 17.16
C THR A 33 15.61 -5.84 17.40
N SER A 34 14.70 -6.11 16.46
CA SER A 34 13.26 -5.98 16.73
C SER A 34 13.00 -6.71 18.03
N ALA A 35 12.54 -5.98 19.04
CA ALA A 35 12.27 -6.55 20.35
C ALA A 35 11.26 -7.69 20.15
N LYS A 36 11.69 -8.92 20.43
CA LYS A 36 10.82 -10.09 20.41
C LYS A 36 9.64 -9.80 21.36
N GLY A 37 8.48 -9.44 20.81
CA GLY A 37 7.24 -9.25 21.57
C GLY A 37 6.43 -7.99 21.26
N ALA A 38 6.99 -6.99 20.55
CA ALA A 38 6.17 -5.84 20.13
C ALA A 38 5.26 -6.25 18.96
N LYS A 39 3.94 -6.09 19.12
CA LYS A 39 2.99 -6.18 18.01
C LYS A 39 3.34 -5.05 17.03
N GLU A 40 3.62 -5.38 15.77
CA GLU A 40 3.84 -4.38 14.73
C GLU A 40 2.58 -3.49 14.62
N PRO A 41 2.73 -2.17 14.53
CA PRO A 41 1.58 -1.28 14.43
C PRO A 41 0.85 -1.50 13.10
N ILE A 42 -0.48 -1.53 13.15
CA ILE A 42 -1.31 -1.46 11.93
C ILE A 42 -1.03 -0.13 11.25
N ARG A 43 -0.75 -0.19 9.95
CA ARG A 43 -0.44 0.99 9.12
C ARG A 43 -1.67 1.34 8.29
N LEU A 44 -2.12 2.59 8.40
CA LEU A 44 -3.20 3.11 7.59
C LEU A 44 -2.62 3.73 6.31
N GLY A 45 -3.17 3.36 5.17
CA GLY A 45 -2.86 3.92 3.86
C GLY A 45 -4.12 4.49 3.20
N LEU A 46 -4.01 4.83 1.92
CA LEU A 46 -5.10 5.36 1.11
C LEU A 46 -5.14 4.66 -0.24
N ALA A 47 -6.31 4.14 -0.63
CA ALA A 47 -6.57 3.78 -2.02
C ALA A 47 -6.97 5.06 -2.76
N SER A 48 -6.16 5.47 -3.74
CA SER A 48 -6.34 6.76 -4.45
C SER A 48 -7.69 6.90 -5.17
N TYR A 49 -8.40 5.79 -5.42
CA TYR A 49 -9.75 5.78 -6.01
C TYR A 49 -10.80 6.47 -5.13
N THR A 50 -10.53 6.60 -3.83
CA THR A 50 -11.26 7.48 -2.90
C THR A 50 -11.44 8.88 -3.48
N PHE A 51 -10.42 9.41 -4.18
CA PHE A 51 -10.41 10.74 -4.76
C PHE A 51 -10.48 10.74 -6.29
N ARG A 52 -11.07 9.71 -6.92
CA ARG A 52 -11.15 9.52 -8.38
C ARG A 52 -11.66 10.73 -9.19
N ASN A 53 -12.46 11.61 -8.58
CA ASN A 53 -12.97 12.83 -9.22
C ASN A 53 -12.01 14.03 -9.11
N PHE A 54 -10.89 13.90 -8.40
CA PHE A 54 -9.92 14.97 -8.13
C PHE A 54 -8.58 14.69 -8.83
N SER A 55 -7.82 15.74 -9.10
CA SER A 55 -6.47 15.58 -9.65
C SER A 55 -5.50 15.06 -8.58
N ARG A 56 -4.37 14.51 -9.01
CA ARG A 56 -3.25 14.11 -8.15
C ARG A 56 -2.81 15.25 -7.24
N ALA A 57 -2.72 16.47 -7.76
CA ALA A 57 -2.35 17.65 -6.97
C ALA A 57 -3.35 17.93 -5.82
N GLN A 58 -4.65 17.81 -6.10
CA GLN A 58 -5.69 17.95 -5.07
C GLN A 58 -5.64 16.79 -4.06
N MET A 59 -5.51 15.55 -4.53
CA MET A 59 -5.36 14.38 -3.67
C MET A 59 -4.15 14.50 -2.73
N ILE A 60 -2.99 14.95 -3.22
CA ILE A 60 -1.81 15.22 -2.39
C ILE A 60 -2.12 16.25 -1.31
N GLY A 61 -2.89 17.29 -1.62
CA GLY A 61 -3.40 18.25 -0.63
C GLY A 61 -4.24 17.59 0.46
N PHE A 62 -5.23 16.79 0.06
CA PHE A 62 -6.09 16.06 1.00
C PHE A 62 -5.31 15.06 1.86
N MET A 63 -4.35 14.33 1.30
CA MET A 63 -3.48 13.42 2.05
C MET A 63 -2.69 14.15 3.16
N LYS A 64 -2.21 15.37 2.88
CA LYS A 64 -1.54 16.21 3.88
C LYS A 64 -2.49 16.64 5.01
N GLU A 65 -3.70 17.09 4.66
CA GLU A 65 -4.74 17.44 5.66
C GLU A 65 -5.08 16.25 6.56
N LEU A 66 -5.15 15.06 5.96
CA LEU A 66 -5.42 13.82 6.66
C LEU A 66 -4.23 13.27 7.44
N SER A 67 -3.00 13.80 7.25
CA SER A 67 -1.76 13.23 7.78
C SER A 67 -1.55 11.76 7.39
N ILE A 68 -1.72 11.46 6.10
CA ILE A 68 -1.45 10.14 5.49
C ILE A 68 -0.38 10.30 4.42
N SER A 69 0.63 9.44 4.45
CA SER A 69 1.78 9.46 3.53
C SER A 69 1.91 8.18 2.71
N ASP A 70 1.09 7.17 2.95
CA ASP A 70 1.21 5.85 2.32
C ASP A 70 0.04 5.66 1.35
N LEU A 71 0.36 5.39 0.09
CA LEU A 71 -0.60 5.36 -1.01
C LEU A 71 -0.58 4.03 -1.77
N ASN A 72 -1.79 3.52 -1.99
CA ASN A 72 -2.13 2.57 -3.02
C ASN A 72 -2.70 3.32 -4.23
N ALA A 73 -1.86 3.52 -5.25
CA ALA A 73 -2.17 4.38 -6.38
C ALA A 73 -2.89 3.60 -7.50
N LYS A 74 -3.86 4.24 -8.16
CA LYS A 74 -4.55 3.70 -9.33
C LYS A 74 -4.24 4.57 -10.53
N ASP A 75 -4.39 4.01 -11.73
CA ASP A 75 -4.52 4.82 -12.94
C ASP A 75 -5.95 5.38 -13.01
N ALA A 76 -6.24 6.32 -12.11
CA ALA A 76 -7.50 7.04 -12.02
C ALA A 76 -7.20 8.52 -12.20
N LYS A 77 -7.84 9.14 -13.19
CA LYS A 77 -7.61 10.53 -13.58
C LYS A 77 -6.15 10.79 -13.95
N ASP A 78 -5.33 11.26 -13.02
CA ASP A 78 -3.88 11.46 -13.19
C ASP A 78 -3.08 10.95 -11.98
N HIS A 79 -3.65 10.09 -11.13
CA HIS A 79 -3.00 9.66 -9.89
C HIS A 79 -1.71 8.87 -10.16
N LEU A 80 -1.75 7.82 -10.97
CA LEU A 80 -0.55 7.12 -11.45
C LEU A 80 -0.82 6.57 -12.86
N PRO A 81 -0.62 7.40 -13.90
CA PRO A 81 -0.80 6.98 -15.29
C PRO A 81 0.17 5.86 -15.67
N MET A 82 -0.29 4.90 -16.48
CA MET A 82 0.58 3.83 -16.99
C MET A 82 1.53 4.28 -18.11
N ASP A 83 1.30 5.45 -18.71
CA ASP A 83 2.23 6.00 -19.71
C ASP A 83 3.51 6.54 -19.04
N PRO A 84 4.70 6.38 -19.65
CA PRO A 84 5.96 6.73 -19.00
C PRO A 84 6.10 8.20 -18.57
N GLN A 85 5.50 9.14 -19.31
CA GLN A 85 5.61 10.56 -19.00
C GLN A 85 4.73 10.93 -17.81
N GLY A 86 3.47 10.49 -17.84
CA GLY A 86 2.53 10.66 -16.74
C GLY A 86 3.00 9.98 -15.46
N GLU A 87 3.52 8.74 -15.58
CA GLU A 87 4.15 7.99 -14.49
C GLU A 87 5.29 8.79 -13.85
N SER A 88 6.27 9.24 -14.65
CA SER A 88 7.44 9.95 -14.12
C SER A 88 7.06 11.25 -13.41
N GLN A 89 6.06 11.98 -13.92
CA GLN A 89 5.58 13.20 -13.27
C GLN A 89 4.88 12.88 -11.95
N ALA A 90 4.05 11.83 -11.92
CA ALA A 90 3.39 11.38 -10.70
C ALA A 90 4.40 10.99 -9.61
N LEU A 91 5.42 10.21 -9.97
CA LEU A 91 6.50 9.82 -9.06
C LEU A 91 7.27 11.02 -8.50
N ALA A 92 7.55 12.03 -9.33
CA ALA A 92 8.20 13.27 -8.89
C ALA A 92 7.33 14.05 -7.88
N ASP A 93 6.03 14.16 -8.15
CA ASP A 93 5.08 14.85 -7.27
C ASP A 93 4.95 14.14 -5.91
N TYR A 94 4.85 12.80 -5.92
CA TYR A 94 4.80 12.01 -4.68
C TYR A 94 6.10 12.11 -3.88
N ALA A 95 7.25 12.02 -4.53
CA ALA A 95 8.54 12.19 -3.87
C ALA A 95 8.67 13.59 -3.22
N ALA A 96 8.27 14.65 -3.95
CA ALA A 96 8.28 16.02 -3.43
C ALA A 96 7.30 16.22 -2.27
N ALA A 97 6.20 15.47 -2.23
CA ALA A 97 5.21 15.51 -1.16
C ALA A 97 5.54 14.60 0.04
N GLY A 98 6.59 13.78 -0.04
CA GLY A 98 6.90 12.78 0.98
C GLY A 98 5.90 11.61 1.03
N ILE A 99 5.23 11.34 -0.09
CA ILE A 99 4.27 10.24 -0.21
C ILE A 99 4.98 8.99 -0.74
N LYS A 100 4.77 7.87 -0.06
CA LYS A 100 5.30 6.55 -0.41
C LYS A 100 4.23 5.73 -1.10
N LEU A 101 4.54 5.26 -2.30
CA LEU A 101 3.73 4.25 -2.99
C LEU A 101 4.06 2.87 -2.42
N HIS A 102 3.08 2.19 -1.83
CA HIS A 102 3.28 0.83 -1.31
C HIS A 102 2.53 -0.25 -2.10
N ALA A 103 1.57 0.16 -2.92
CA ALA A 103 0.83 -0.70 -3.83
C ALA A 103 0.36 0.11 -5.05
N ALA A 104 0.04 -0.59 -6.14
CA ALA A 104 -0.72 -0.01 -7.24
C ALA A 104 -1.82 -0.96 -7.71
N GLY A 105 -3.00 -0.40 -7.99
CA GLY A 105 -4.09 -1.10 -8.64
C GLY A 105 -5.48 -0.74 -8.10
N ALA A 106 -6.56 -1.28 -8.63
CA ALA A 106 -6.60 -2.45 -9.50
C ALA A 106 -5.87 -2.27 -10.85
N ILE A 107 -4.89 -3.12 -11.11
CA ILE A 107 -4.29 -3.34 -12.43
C ILE A 107 -4.95 -4.57 -13.04
N TYR A 108 -5.45 -4.42 -14.26
CA TYR A 108 -6.19 -5.47 -14.95
C TYR A 108 -5.27 -6.37 -15.79
N PHE A 109 -5.53 -7.67 -15.82
CA PHE A 109 -4.79 -8.74 -16.50
C PHE A 109 -5.68 -9.48 -17.51
N SER A 110 -6.39 -8.69 -18.33
CA SER A 110 -7.36 -9.18 -19.33
C SER A 110 -6.76 -9.94 -20.53
N LYS A 111 -5.43 -9.87 -20.74
CA LYS A 111 -4.73 -10.57 -21.82
C LYS A 111 -3.78 -11.62 -21.28
N ASP A 112 -3.87 -12.83 -21.85
CA ASP A 112 -2.93 -13.93 -21.62
C ASP A 112 -1.69 -13.80 -22.52
N ASP A 113 -0.95 -12.70 -22.34
CA ASP A 113 0.15 -12.27 -23.20
C ASP A 113 1.36 -11.80 -22.38
N ASP A 114 2.57 -12.20 -22.79
CA ASP A 114 3.79 -11.89 -22.03
C ASP A 114 4.13 -10.40 -22.08
N ASP A 115 3.93 -9.72 -23.21
CA ASP A 115 4.28 -8.29 -23.33
C ASP A 115 3.32 -7.43 -22.50
N ASP A 116 2.02 -7.76 -22.54
CA ASP A 116 1.01 -7.08 -21.74
C ASP A 116 1.26 -7.25 -20.23
N ILE A 117 1.57 -8.47 -19.77
CA ILE A 117 1.91 -8.73 -18.36
C ILE A 117 3.23 -8.04 -17.99
N ARG A 118 4.28 -8.20 -18.80
CA ARG A 118 5.60 -7.59 -18.58
C ARG A 118 5.50 -6.08 -18.37
N SER A 119 4.71 -5.40 -19.21
CA SER A 119 4.55 -3.95 -19.14
C SER A 119 4.05 -3.46 -17.78
N LYS A 120 3.17 -4.22 -17.12
CA LYS A 120 2.60 -3.90 -15.79
C LYS A 120 3.63 -4.10 -14.68
N PHE A 121 4.45 -5.14 -14.78
CA PHE A 121 5.54 -5.37 -13.84
C PHE A 121 6.66 -4.33 -14.01
N GLU A 122 7.02 -3.97 -15.24
CA GLU A 122 7.99 -2.90 -15.50
C GLU A 122 7.49 -1.54 -15.00
N TYR A 123 6.21 -1.25 -15.18
CA TYR A 123 5.54 -0.08 -14.60
C TYR A 123 5.71 -0.04 -13.07
N CYS A 124 5.30 -1.10 -12.36
CA CYS A 124 5.45 -1.12 -10.90
C CYS A 124 6.92 -1.09 -10.44
N LYS A 125 7.84 -1.72 -11.20
CA LYS A 125 9.28 -1.69 -10.92
C LYS A 125 9.85 -0.28 -11.03
N ARG A 126 9.52 0.48 -12.08
CA ARG A 126 9.95 1.89 -12.25
C ARG A 126 9.39 2.77 -11.14
N ALA A 127 8.15 2.53 -10.74
CA ALA A 127 7.50 3.22 -9.64
C ALA A 127 8.01 2.81 -8.24
N GLY A 128 8.87 1.79 -8.13
CA GLY A 128 9.36 1.27 -6.84
C GLY A 128 8.27 0.59 -5.99
N ILE A 129 7.22 0.07 -6.64
CA ILE A 129 6.03 -0.49 -5.99
C ILE A 129 6.20 -2.00 -5.77
N PRO A 130 6.12 -2.50 -4.52
CA PRO A 130 6.37 -3.90 -4.19
C PRO A 130 5.13 -4.81 -4.26
N VAL A 131 3.93 -4.25 -4.49
CA VAL A 131 2.66 -4.98 -4.52
C VAL A 131 1.79 -4.47 -5.68
N ILE A 132 1.43 -5.36 -6.60
CA ILE A 132 0.38 -5.15 -7.58
C ILE A 132 -0.94 -5.63 -6.98
N VAL A 133 -1.93 -4.75 -6.87
CA VAL A 133 -3.32 -5.13 -6.59
C VAL A 133 -3.98 -5.46 -7.92
N ALA A 134 -4.29 -6.73 -8.17
CA ALA A 134 -4.81 -7.23 -9.43
C ALA A 134 -6.34 -7.26 -9.43
N GLY A 135 -6.96 -6.71 -10.47
CA GLY A 135 -8.43 -6.59 -10.55
C GLY A 135 -9.13 -7.85 -11.04
N ASP A 136 -8.63 -8.48 -12.08
CA ASP A 136 -9.41 -9.47 -12.85
C ASP A 136 -8.59 -10.63 -13.47
N PRO A 137 -7.40 -11.04 -12.95
CA PRO A 137 -6.64 -12.07 -13.64
C PRO A 137 -7.48 -13.34 -13.75
N ALA A 138 -7.71 -13.84 -14.95
CA ALA A 138 -8.42 -15.10 -15.10
C ALA A 138 -7.56 -16.26 -14.52
N PRO A 139 -8.16 -17.31 -13.92
CA PRO A 139 -7.40 -18.38 -13.27
C PRO A 139 -6.36 -19.06 -14.17
N ASN A 140 -6.64 -19.19 -15.47
CA ASN A 140 -5.72 -19.76 -16.45
C ASN A 140 -4.50 -18.88 -16.76
N VAL A 141 -4.56 -17.57 -16.46
CA VAL A 141 -3.46 -16.61 -16.67
C VAL A 141 -2.50 -16.59 -15.47
N LEU A 142 -2.93 -17.06 -14.30
CA LEU A 142 -2.12 -17.04 -13.07
C LEU A 142 -0.75 -17.74 -13.21
N PRO A 143 -0.61 -18.91 -13.86
CA PRO A 143 0.70 -19.53 -14.05
C PRO A 143 1.66 -18.67 -14.89
N ARG A 144 1.14 -17.85 -15.81
CA ARG A 144 1.95 -16.90 -16.58
C ARG A 144 2.37 -15.74 -15.68
N ILE A 145 1.44 -15.13 -14.94
CA ILE A 145 1.74 -14.04 -14.00
C ILE A 145 2.76 -14.48 -12.95
N GLU A 146 2.68 -15.71 -12.44
CA GLU A 146 3.62 -16.25 -11.47
C GLU A 146 5.08 -16.21 -11.96
N LYS A 147 5.33 -16.43 -13.26
CA LYS A 147 6.68 -16.29 -13.85
C LYS A 147 7.22 -14.87 -13.66
N PHE A 148 6.38 -13.87 -13.88
CA PHE A 148 6.74 -12.46 -13.71
C PHE A 148 6.88 -12.07 -12.24
N VAL A 149 6.02 -12.58 -11.36
CA VAL A 149 6.19 -12.43 -9.90
C VAL A 149 7.57 -12.94 -9.46
N LYS A 150 8.02 -14.06 -10.00
CA LYS A 150 9.36 -14.62 -9.74
C LYS A 150 10.48 -13.76 -10.32
N GLU A 151 10.35 -13.35 -11.57
CA GLU A 151 11.35 -12.56 -12.30
C GLU A 151 11.57 -11.16 -11.70
N TYR A 152 10.49 -10.50 -11.28
CA TYR A 152 10.52 -9.11 -10.84
C TYR A 152 10.62 -8.94 -9.33
N ASP A 153 10.36 -10.00 -8.56
CA ASP A 153 10.23 -9.95 -7.10
C ASP A 153 9.17 -8.94 -6.61
N ILE A 154 8.06 -8.86 -7.35
CA ILE A 154 6.90 -8.02 -7.03
C ILE A 154 5.74 -8.93 -6.66
N ARG A 155 5.10 -8.66 -5.51
CA ARG A 155 3.95 -9.44 -5.04
C ARG A 155 2.70 -9.13 -5.85
N LEU A 156 1.87 -10.14 -6.07
CA LEU A 156 0.55 -10.01 -6.68
C LEU A 156 -0.53 -10.25 -5.62
N ALA A 157 -1.40 -9.28 -5.43
CA ALA A 157 -2.53 -9.30 -4.49
C ALA A 157 -3.84 -9.26 -5.29
N ILE A 158 -4.50 -10.39 -5.49
CA ILE A 158 -5.78 -10.43 -6.23
C ILE A 158 -6.89 -9.83 -5.36
N HIS A 159 -7.58 -8.82 -5.87
CA HIS A 159 -8.66 -8.10 -5.20
C HIS A 159 -9.98 -8.86 -5.35
N ASN A 160 -10.66 -9.14 -4.24
CA ASN A 160 -12.00 -9.73 -4.28
C ASN A 160 -13.09 -8.66 -4.50
N HIS A 161 -14.06 -8.94 -5.36
CA HIS A 161 -15.09 -7.97 -5.80
C HIS A 161 -16.51 -8.31 -5.33
N GLY A 162 -16.66 -9.30 -4.45
CA GLY A 162 -17.95 -9.60 -3.81
C GLY A 162 -18.92 -10.33 -4.75
N PRO A 163 -20.23 -10.33 -4.43
CA PRO A 163 -21.22 -11.24 -5.02
C PRO A 163 -21.47 -11.07 -6.52
N GLU A 164 -21.05 -9.94 -7.09
CA GLU A 164 -21.16 -9.70 -8.52
C GLU A 164 -20.05 -10.39 -9.34
N ASP A 165 -18.90 -10.67 -8.74
CA ASP A 165 -17.76 -11.31 -9.41
C ASP A 165 -17.83 -12.83 -9.25
N LYS A 166 -17.90 -13.54 -10.38
CA LYS A 166 -18.04 -15.00 -10.42
C LYS A 166 -16.73 -15.75 -10.21
N ILE A 167 -15.58 -15.06 -10.28
CA ILE A 167 -14.25 -15.64 -10.17
C ILE A 167 -13.65 -15.28 -8.82
N TRP A 168 -13.56 -13.99 -8.52
CA TRP A 168 -12.96 -13.46 -7.30
C TRP A 168 -14.03 -12.93 -6.34
N HIS A 169 -15.03 -13.77 -6.10
CA HIS A 169 -16.18 -13.48 -5.22
C HIS A 169 -15.72 -13.14 -3.80
N SER A 170 -14.89 -14.00 -3.21
CA SER A 170 -14.34 -13.85 -1.86
C SER A 170 -12.82 -13.98 -1.85
N PRO A 171 -12.13 -13.53 -0.78
CA PRO A 171 -10.71 -13.81 -0.61
C PRO A 171 -10.41 -15.31 -0.49
N LEU A 172 -11.37 -16.15 -0.10
CA LEU A 172 -11.17 -17.60 0.00
C LEU A 172 -11.01 -18.24 -1.39
N ASP A 173 -11.67 -17.70 -2.42
CA ASP A 173 -11.52 -18.13 -3.81
C ASP A 173 -10.11 -17.85 -4.31
N VAL A 174 -9.58 -16.67 -3.98
CA VAL A 174 -8.19 -16.28 -4.27
C VAL A 174 -7.23 -17.25 -3.59
N LEU A 175 -7.37 -17.48 -2.28
CA LEU A 175 -6.47 -18.35 -1.51
C LEU A 175 -6.48 -19.79 -2.03
N LYS A 176 -7.65 -20.30 -2.44
CA LYS A 176 -7.77 -21.62 -3.08
C LYS A 176 -6.99 -21.66 -4.40
N ALA A 177 -7.07 -20.62 -5.22
CA ALA A 177 -6.37 -20.55 -6.50
C ALA A 177 -4.85 -20.43 -6.33
N VAL A 178 -4.37 -19.60 -5.41
CA VAL A 178 -2.93 -19.27 -5.30
C VAL A 178 -2.18 -20.05 -4.21
N GLY A 179 -2.86 -20.84 -3.38
CA GLY A 179 -2.27 -21.49 -2.21
C GLY A 179 -1.08 -22.41 -2.51
N HIS A 180 -1.06 -23.00 -3.70
CA HIS A 180 0.01 -23.89 -4.20
C HIS A 180 1.06 -23.19 -5.08
N MET A 181 0.88 -21.89 -5.34
CA MET A 181 1.79 -21.07 -6.15
C MET A 181 2.87 -20.41 -5.27
N ASP A 182 3.79 -19.68 -5.91
CA ASP A 182 4.83 -18.87 -5.26
C ASP A 182 4.30 -18.07 -4.06
N ALA A 183 5.12 -17.95 -3.02
CA ALA A 183 4.75 -17.25 -1.78
C ALA A 183 4.42 -15.77 -1.99
N ARG A 184 4.76 -15.17 -3.14
CA ARG A 184 4.43 -13.80 -3.54
C ARG A 184 3.10 -13.68 -4.32
N MET A 185 2.35 -14.77 -4.45
CA MET A 185 0.97 -14.79 -4.96
C MET A 185 -0.02 -14.80 -3.78
N GLY A 186 -0.94 -13.85 -3.73
CA GLY A 186 -1.81 -13.65 -2.57
C GLY A 186 -3.03 -12.80 -2.87
N CYS A 187 -3.64 -12.26 -1.84
CA CYS A 187 -4.87 -11.48 -1.94
C CYS A 187 -4.71 -10.04 -1.45
N CYS A 188 -5.55 -9.18 -2.03
CA CYS A 188 -6.00 -7.94 -1.42
C CYS A 188 -7.41 -8.21 -0.87
N ILE A 189 -7.56 -8.20 0.47
CA ILE A 189 -8.89 -8.36 1.07
C ILE A 189 -9.60 -7.01 1.02
N ASP A 190 -10.71 -6.93 0.30
CA ASP A 190 -11.68 -5.86 0.50
C ASP A 190 -12.72 -6.30 1.51
N VAL A 191 -12.79 -5.59 2.64
CA VAL A 191 -13.62 -5.97 3.78
C VAL A 191 -15.12 -5.89 3.44
N GLY A 192 -15.54 -4.91 2.64
CA GLY A 192 -16.92 -4.70 2.25
C GLY A 192 -17.38 -5.77 1.27
N HIS A 193 -16.58 -6.05 0.24
CA HIS A 193 -16.84 -7.14 -0.69
C HIS A 193 -16.84 -8.51 0.01
N THR A 194 -15.95 -8.71 0.98
CA THR A 194 -15.85 -9.97 1.74
C THR A 194 -17.14 -10.26 2.53
N VAL A 195 -17.65 -9.29 3.28
CA VAL A 195 -18.90 -9.49 4.05
C VAL A 195 -20.11 -9.61 3.11
N ARG A 196 -20.14 -8.87 2.00
CA ARG A 196 -21.20 -8.99 0.97
C ARG A 196 -21.20 -10.34 0.28
N ALA A 197 -20.04 -10.98 0.19
CA ALA A 197 -19.89 -12.35 -0.29
C ALA A 197 -20.35 -13.41 0.73
N GLY A 198 -20.81 -13.01 1.92
CA GLY A 198 -21.18 -13.93 3.01
C GLY A 198 -19.98 -14.54 3.73
N THR A 199 -18.78 -13.96 3.55
CA THR A 199 -17.55 -14.44 4.17
C THR A 199 -17.25 -13.63 5.43
N ASP A 200 -16.91 -14.31 6.52
CA ASP A 200 -16.41 -13.68 7.74
C ASP A 200 -15.01 -13.08 7.49
N VAL A 201 -14.90 -11.76 7.65
CA VAL A 201 -13.67 -11.02 7.34
C VAL A 201 -12.51 -11.37 8.28
N VAL A 202 -12.78 -11.63 9.56
CA VAL A 202 -11.76 -11.99 10.55
C VAL A 202 -11.20 -13.38 10.24
N GLN A 203 -12.08 -14.34 9.94
CA GLN A 203 -11.67 -15.67 9.51
C GLN A 203 -10.90 -15.63 8.19
N ALA A 204 -11.32 -14.78 7.23
CA ALA A 204 -10.60 -14.60 5.98
C ALA A 204 -9.19 -14.03 6.19
N ILE A 205 -9.01 -13.09 7.12
CA ILE A 205 -7.69 -12.54 7.49
C ILE A 205 -6.79 -13.65 8.05
N HIS A 206 -7.29 -14.46 8.99
CA HIS A 206 -6.54 -15.59 9.53
C HIS A 206 -6.19 -16.64 8.48
N ALA A 207 -7.13 -16.97 7.59
CA ALA A 207 -6.91 -17.90 6.50
C ALA A 207 -5.86 -17.38 5.50
N ALA A 208 -5.87 -16.08 5.22
CA ALA A 208 -4.90 -15.45 4.31
C ALA A 208 -3.49 -15.46 4.90
N GLY A 209 -3.36 -15.13 6.20
CA GLY A 209 -2.08 -15.12 6.92
C GLY A 209 -0.97 -14.43 6.13
N PRO A 210 0.13 -15.11 5.79
CA PRO A 210 1.26 -14.51 5.05
C PRO A 210 0.94 -14.15 3.59
N ARG A 211 -0.20 -14.60 3.03
CA ARG A 211 -0.64 -14.27 1.67
C ARG A 211 -1.55 -13.04 1.60
N LEU A 212 -1.82 -12.38 2.73
CA LEU A 212 -2.45 -11.07 2.74
C LEU A 212 -1.40 -10.01 2.41
N PHE A 213 -1.53 -9.33 1.26
CA PHE A 213 -0.53 -8.33 0.83
C PHE A 213 -1.05 -6.90 0.84
N ASN A 214 -2.36 -6.71 0.74
CA ASN A 214 -3.03 -5.42 0.80
C ASN A 214 -4.45 -5.60 1.40
N MET A 215 -5.03 -4.55 1.96
CA MET A 215 -6.41 -4.60 2.46
C MET A 215 -7.12 -3.30 2.14
N HIS A 216 -8.30 -3.39 1.53
CA HIS A 216 -9.18 -2.24 1.29
C HIS A 216 -10.24 -2.19 2.38
N MET A 217 -10.27 -1.06 3.07
CA MET A 217 -11.16 -0.77 4.18
C MET A 217 -12.29 0.13 3.73
N LYS A 218 -13.51 -0.29 4.02
CA LYS A 218 -14.75 0.46 3.89
C LYS A 218 -15.73 -0.01 4.95
N ASP A 219 -16.87 0.64 5.06
CA ASP A 219 -17.90 0.28 6.03
C ASP A 219 -19.28 0.32 5.37
N LEU A 220 -20.20 -0.49 5.89
CA LEU A 220 -21.51 -0.76 5.32
C LEU A 220 -22.56 -0.76 6.42
N THR A 221 -23.68 -0.09 6.21
CA THR A 221 -24.83 -0.20 7.12
C THR A 221 -25.63 -1.48 6.90
N ASP A 222 -25.47 -2.12 5.74
CA ASP A 222 -26.09 -3.41 5.41
C ASP A 222 -25.14 -4.28 4.57
N PHE A 223 -24.80 -5.46 5.09
CA PHE A 223 -23.88 -6.37 4.41
C PHE A 223 -24.48 -7.05 3.18
N HIS A 224 -25.75 -6.82 2.83
CA HIS A 224 -26.34 -7.34 1.60
C HIS A 224 -26.48 -6.26 0.51
N GLU A 225 -26.43 -4.98 0.88
CA GLU A 225 -26.69 -3.87 -0.03
C GLU A 225 -25.39 -3.16 -0.43
N LYS A 226 -25.09 -3.17 -1.73
CA LYS A 226 -23.88 -2.54 -2.31
C LYS A 226 -23.79 -1.05 -1.98
N ASP A 227 -24.93 -0.37 -2.06
CA ASP A 227 -25.01 1.09 -1.95
C ASP A 227 -25.11 1.57 -0.49
N SER A 228 -24.95 0.67 0.47
CA SER A 228 -24.98 0.97 1.91
C SER A 228 -23.65 1.46 2.49
N GLN A 229 -22.69 1.78 1.62
CA GLN A 229 -21.38 2.29 2.02
C GLN A 229 -21.49 3.61 2.80
N VAL A 230 -20.76 3.69 3.90
CA VAL A 230 -20.72 4.85 4.80
C VAL A 230 -19.30 5.12 5.28
N ALA A 231 -19.11 6.20 6.04
CA ALA A 231 -17.84 6.44 6.71
C ALA A 231 -17.54 5.31 7.71
N VAL A 232 -16.27 4.91 7.80
CA VAL A 232 -15.83 3.89 8.75
C VAL A 232 -16.18 4.33 10.17
N GLY A 233 -16.94 3.50 10.88
CA GLY A 233 -17.47 3.77 12.22
C GLY A 233 -18.96 4.14 12.26
N ASP A 234 -19.59 4.39 11.10
CA ASP A 234 -21.04 4.57 10.99
C ASP A 234 -21.76 3.30 10.53
N GLY A 235 -21.03 2.30 10.03
CA GLY A 235 -21.59 1.04 9.59
C GLY A 235 -21.45 -0.06 10.64
N LYS A 236 -21.44 -1.29 10.15
CA LYS A 236 -21.45 -2.52 10.97
C LYS A 236 -20.13 -3.28 10.91
N MET A 237 -19.14 -2.82 10.15
CA MET A 237 -17.86 -3.52 10.00
C MET A 237 -17.18 -3.68 11.37
N PRO A 238 -16.73 -4.90 11.75
CA PRO A 238 -16.06 -5.13 13.03
C PRO A 238 -14.61 -4.64 12.98
N VAL A 239 -14.41 -3.30 12.93
CA VAL A 239 -13.11 -2.66 12.68
C VAL A 239 -12.05 -3.03 13.73
N ARG A 240 -12.45 -3.13 15.00
CA ARG A 240 -11.53 -3.51 16.08
C ARG A 240 -11.04 -4.94 15.88
N GLU A 241 -11.96 -5.86 15.64
CA GLU A 241 -11.68 -7.29 15.46
C GLU A 241 -10.84 -7.52 14.21
N ILE A 242 -11.09 -6.77 13.12
CA ILE A 242 -10.23 -6.76 11.93
C ILE A 242 -8.80 -6.36 12.31
N PHE A 243 -8.61 -5.27 13.04
CA PHE A 243 -7.27 -4.82 13.44
C PHE A 243 -6.59 -5.79 14.40
N GLU A 244 -7.34 -6.43 15.30
CA GLU A 244 -6.83 -7.47 16.20
C GLU A 244 -6.37 -8.70 15.39
N ALA A 245 -7.15 -9.17 14.43
CA ALA A 245 -6.79 -10.26 13.53
C ALA A 245 -5.52 -9.94 12.71
N LEU A 246 -5.41 -8.72 12.19
CA LEU A 246 -4.21 -8.26 11.48
C LEU A 246 -2.96 -8.24 12.38
N GLN A 247 -3.09 -7.82 13.65
CA GLN A 247 -1.99 -7.87 14.60
C GLN A 247 -1.56 -9.31 14.91
N GLU A 248 -2.52 -10.23 15.05
CA GLU A 248 -2.27 -11.64 15.34
C GLU A 248 -1.48 -12.32 14.22
N ILE A 249 -1.83 -12.05 12.96
CA ILE A 249 -1.06 -12.55 11.81
C ILE A 249 0.21 -11.75 11.52
N ARG A 250 0.51 -10.71 12.32
CA ARG A 250 1.63 -9.77 12.14
C ARG A 250 1.66 -9.17 10.74
N TYR A 251 0.48 -8.71 10.29
CA TYR A 251 0.28 -8.21 8.95
C TYR A 251 1.27 -7.08 8.62
N PRO A 252 2.18 -7.28 7.63
CA PRO A 252 3.23 -6.32 7.35
C PRO A 252 2.83 -5.36 6.22
N GLY A 253 1.53 -5.21 5.93
CA GLY A 253 1.00 -4.41 4.82
C GLY A 253 0.32 -3.12 5.29
N TYR A 254 -0.69 -2.67 4.54
CA TYR A 254 -1.39 -1.42 4.79
C TYR A 254 -2.90 -1.66 4.72
N VAL A 255 -3.63 -0.97 5.59
CA VAL A 255 -5.08 -0.87 5.55
C VAL A 255 -5.42 0.41 4.80
N ASP A 256 -5.78 0.26 3.53
CA ASP A 256 -6.08 1.37 2.64
C ASP A 256 -7.55 1.73 2.75
N LEU A 257 -7.85 2.98 3.11
CA LEU A 257 -9.23 3.46 2.98
C LEU A 257 -9.59 3.55 1.49
N GLU A 258 -10.65 2.86 1.09
CA GLU A 258 -11.28 2.99 -0.22
C GLU A 258 -12.73 3.45 -0.05
N TYR A 259 -12.91 4.77 -0.07
CA TYR A 259 -14.20 5.41 0.15
C TYR A 259 -14.88 5.74 -1.18
N GLU A 260 -15.93 5.00 -1.53
CA GLU A 260 -16.52 5.07 -2.87
C GLU A 260 -17.82 5.86 -2.94
N VAL A 261 -18.31 6.40 -1.83
CA VAL A 261 -19.51 7.25 -1.79
C VAL A 261 -19.15 8.74 -1.78
N HIS A 262 -20.11 9.59 -2.16
CA HIS A 262 -19.94 11.05 -2.25
C HIS A 262 -18.68 11.47 -3.02
N GLY A 263 -18.44 10.89 -4.20
CA GLY A 263 -17.19 11.09 -4.96
C GLY A 263 -16.84 12.55 -5.30
N ASP A 264 -17.82 13.45 -5.33
CA ASP A 264 -17.61 14.89 -5.57
C ASP A 264 -17.30 15.70 -4.29
N ASP A 265 -17.58 15.14 -3.11
CA ASP A 265 -17.26 15.72 -1.80
C ASP A 265 -16.95 14.61 -0.76
N PRO A 266 -15.83 13.87 -0.91
CA PRO A 266 -15.56 12.69 -0.09
C PRO A 266 -14.92 13.04 1.26
N MET A 267 -14.34 14.24 1.40
CA MET A 267 -13.54 14.63 2.56
C MET A 267 -14.26 14.54 3.92
N PRO A 268 -15.57 14.87 4.04
CA PRO A 268 -16.30 14.68 5.29
C PRO A 268 -16.28 13.22 5.77
N GLY A 269 -16.59 12.28 4.88
CA GLY A 269 -16.60 10.85 5.19
C GLY A 269 -15.21 10.26 5.38
N VAL A 270 -14.25 10.69 4.57
CA VAL A 270 -12.84 10.26 4.67
C VAL A 270 -12.22 10.71 5.99
N THR A 271 -12.41 11.97 6.38
CA THR A 271 -11.89 12.52 7.64
C THR A 271 -12.46 11.77 8.84
N LYS A 272 -13.77 11.51 8.83
CA LYS A 272 -14.45 10.72 9.87
C LYS A 272 -13.90 9.30 9.95
N SER A 273 -13.71 8.65 8.80
CA SER A 273 -13.17 7.28 8.71
C SER A 273 -11.78 7.18 9.32
N TYR A 274 -10.87 8.09 8.98
CA TYR A 274 -9.53 8.10 9.58
C TYR A 274 -9.53 8.43 11.06
N ALA A 275 -10.37 9.37 11.51
CA ALA A 275 -10.51 9.68 12.92
C ALA A 275 -10.97 8.45 13.73
N TYR A 276 -11.96 7.72 13.23
CA TYR A 276 -12.46 6.49 13.85
C TYR A 276 -11.38 5.41 13.90
N MET A 277 -10.76 5.08 12.75
CA MET A 277 -9.71 4.03 12.69
C MET A 277 -8.53 4.35 13.62
N ARG A 278 -8.09 5.61 13.68
CA ARG A 278 -7.04 6.05 14.62
C ARG A 278 -7.48 5.93 16.07
N GLY A 279 -8.74 6.24 16.38
CA GLY A 279 -9.32 6.06 17.70
C GLY A 279 -9.31 4.60 18.15
N VAL A 280 -9.72 3.67 17.27
CA VAL A 280 -9.65 2.22 17.52
C VAL A 280 -8.20 1.80 17.80
N LEU A 281 -7.25 2.17 16.95
CA LEU A 281 -5.84 1.84 17.13
C LEU A 281 -5.25 2.41 18.43
N ALA A 282 -5.64 3.63 18.82
CA ALA A 282 -5.23 4.23 20.09
C ALA A 282 -5.76 3.45 21.30
N GLY A 283 -6.97 2.89 21.21
CA GLY A 283 -7.60 2.08 22.24
C GLY A 283 -7.23 0.59 22.25
N MET A 284 -6.38 0.13 21.31
CA MET A 284 -5.84 -1.24 21.27
C MET A 284 -4.50 -1.38 22.01
N LYS A 285 -3.94 -0.27 22.51
CA LYS A 285 -2.65 -0.22 23.20
C LYS A 285 -2.70 -0.84 24.59
#